data_AF-A0A328Q068-F1
#
_entry.id   AF-A0A328Q068-F1
#
_cell.length_a   1.000
_cell.length_b   1.000
_cell.length_c   1.000
_cell.angle_alpha   90.00
_cell.angle_beta   90.00
_cell.angle_gamma   90.00
#
_symmetry.space_group_name_H-M   'P 1'
#
loop_
_entity.id
_entity.type
_entity.pdbx_description
1 polymer ?
#
loop_
_entity_poly.entity_id
_entity_poly.type
_entity_poly.pdbx_seq_one_letter_code
_entity_poly.pdbx_strand_id
1 'polypeptide(L)'
;MYTYRIFLRKKGIIDMSSKTATIRFKNGEKWEEFIEAIEENHGTSRGYIGSTVEQLIEIYLQNPDITANKINSILDDNQRIKNELKELELSNNDEQLSNLKSQNKELTDDINTKDTKINELVNELDNINTMLKEIEEKNRKLHNKNIELEKKNLELNSKLEYPERENKLLQKNYQQLEETYKQLKEDNKSINAMFETINNELKQQQKDTRTARSDYKHIVETLNKLQKEYNNLQNENKEYRVIFAEIKKMSLKERIFGEYPDDIKELTSGK
;
A
#
# COMPACT_ATOMS: atom_id res chain seq x y z
N MET A 1 -124.06 -15.33 -29.60
CA MET A 1 -124.53 -14.70 -28.34
C MET A 1 -124.73 -15.81 -27.33
N TYR A 2 -123.80 -15.96 -26.38
CA TYR A 2 -123.80 -17.10 -25.48
C TYR A 2 -124.29 -16.70 -24.08
N THR A 3 -125.20 -17.50 -23.50
CA THR A 3 -125.79 -17.23 -22.18
C THR A 3 -125.40 -18.38 -21.25
N TYR A 4 -124.66 -18.07 -20.19
CA TYR A 4 -124.17 -19.08 -19.25
C TYR A 4 -124.68 -18.79 -17.83
N ARG A 5 -125.07 -19.86 -17.13
CA ARG A 5 -125.46 -19.82 -15.71
C ARG A 5 -124.29 -20.28 -14.87
N ILE A 6 -123.84 -19.41 -13.97
CA ILE A 6 -122.79 -19.73 -13.02
C ILE A 6 -123.45 -19.97 -11.65
N PHE A 7 -123.09 -21.07 -11.01
CA PHE A 7 -123.56 -21.41 -9.67
C PHE A 7 -122.49 -21.01 -8.67
N LEU A 8 -122.78 -20.02 -7.82
CA LEU A 8 -121.92 -19.61 -6.72
C LEU A 8 -122.40 -20.30 -5.44
N ARG A 9 -121.49 -20.95 -4.71
CA ARG A 9 -121.80 -21.68 -3.48
C ARG A 9 -121.00 -21.12 -2.32
N LYS A 10 -121.69 -20.44 -1.39
CA LYS A 10 -121.09 -19.96 -0.15
C LYS A 10 -120.74 -21.15 0.77
N LYS A 11 -119.48 -21.28 1.17
CA LYS A 11 -119.06 -22.28 2.17
C LYS A 11 -119.06 -21.63 3.55
N GLY A 12 -120.13 -21.82 4.33
CA GLY A 12 -120.23 -21.34 5.72
C GLY A 12 -121.66 -21.13 6.22
N ILE A 13 -122.18 -22.17 6.89
CA ILE A 13 -123.22 -22.26 7.95
C ILE A 13 -124.36 -21.21 7.98
N ILE A 14 -125.57 -21.72 7.68
CA ILE A 14 -126.95 -21.25 7.95
C ILE A 14 -127.39 -19.98 7.21
N ASP A 15 -127.44 -20.07 5.88
CA ASP A 15 -128.56 -19.64 5.01
C ASP A 15 -128.23 -20.14 3.59
N MET A 16 -128.80 -21.28 3.19
CA MET A 16 -128.53 -21.90 1.88
C MET A 16 -129.37 -21.26 0.77
N SER A 17 -129.18 -19.97 0.50
CA SER A 17 -129.55 -19.42 -0.79
C SER A 17 -128.33 -19.46 -1.72
N SER A 18 -128.26 -20.46 -2.61
CA SER A 18 -127.31 -20.41 -3.73
C SER A 18 -127.71 -19.24 -4.60
N LYS A 19 -126.99 -18.13 -4.48
CA LYS A 19 -127.25 -16.94 -5.29
C LYS A 19 -126.77 -17.23 -6.71
N THR A 20 -127.72 -17.36 -7.63
CA THR A 20 -127.42 -17.67 -9.03
C THR A 20 -127.39 -16.35 -9.78
N ALA A 21 -126.20 -15.89 -10.16
CA ALA A 21 -126.05 -14.72 -11.02
C ALA A 21 -125.89 -15.21 -12.46
N THR A 22 -126.75 -14.72 -13.36
CA THR A 22 -126.55 -14.94 -14.81
C THR A 22 -125.71 -13.78 -15.32
N ILE A 23 -124.43 -14.02 -15.54
CA ILE A 23 -123.49 -13.02 -16.06
C ILE A 23 -123.48 -13.14 -17.58
N ARG A 24 -123.73 -12.02 -18.29
CA ARG A 24 -123.59 -11.96 -19.75
C ARG A 24 -122.28 -11.28 -20.08
N PHE A 25 -121.37 -12.03 -20.70
CA PHE A 25 -120.13 -11.49 -21.24
C PHE A 25 -120.41 -10.87 -22.61
N LYS A 26 -120.04 -9.61 -22.80
CA LYS A 26 -120.26 -8.89 -24.06
C LYS A 26 -119.23 -9.26 -25.14
N ASN A 27 -118.02 -9.64 -24.72
CA ASN A 27 -116.96 -10.09 -25.61
C ASN A 27 -116.88 -11.63 -25.53
N GLY A 28 -117.34 -12.31 -26.59
CA GLY A 28 -117.37 -13.77 -26.67
C GLY A 28 -116.00 -14.40 -26.82
N GLU A 29 -115.08 -13.73 -27.52
CA GLU A 29 -113.71 -14.23 -27.75
C GLU A 29 -112.93 -14.29 -26.44
N LYS A 30 -112.99 -13.26 -25.60
CA LYS A 30 -112.35 -13.29 -24.26
C LYS A 30 -112.94 -14.33 -23.32
N TRP A 31 -114.20 -14.70 -23.53
CA TRP A 31 -114.81 -15.79 -22.78
C TRP A 31 -114.28 -17.14 -23.24
N GLU A 32 -114.12 -17.34 -24.54
CA GLU A 32 -113.49 -18.53 -25.11
C GLU A 32 -112.03 -18.65 -24.64
N GLU A 33 -111.23 -17.57 -24.69
CA GLU A 33 -109.86 -17.53 -24.14
C GLU A 33 -109.82 -17.85 -22.63
N PHE A 34 -110.80 -17.37 -21.85
CA PHE A 34 -110.90 -17.68 -20.43
C PHE A 34 -111.19 -19.16 -20.18
N ILE A 35 -112.06 -19.77 -21.00
CA ILE A 35 -112.37 -21.20 -20.92
C ILE A 35 -111.16 -22.03 -21.33
N GLU A 36 -110.48 -21.67 -22.42
CA GLU A 36 -109.25 -22.31 -22.88
C GLU A 36 -108.15 -22.24 -21.82
N ALA A 37 -107.93 -21.08 -21.19
CA ALA A 37 -106.94 -20.93 -20.14
C ALA A 37 -107.23 -21.79 -18.88
N ILE A 38 -108.52 -22.02 -18.56
CA ILE A 38 -108.91 -22.95 -17.49
C ILE A 38 -108.63 -24.40 -17.93
N GLU A 39 -108.90 -24.73 -19.20
CA GLU A 39 -108.65 -26.06 -19.76
C GLU A 39 -107.15 -26.37 -19.87
N GLU A 40 -106.31 -25.42 -20.24
CA GLU A 40 -104.85 -25.58 -20.25
C GLU A 40 -104.29 -25.86 -18.84
N ASN A 41 -104.82 -25.19 -17.81
CA ASN A 41 -104.32 -25.33 -16.44
C ASN A 41 -104.90 -26.53 -15.68
N HIS A 42 -106.11 -26.99 -16.01
CA HIS A 42 -106.83 -28.02 -15.25
C HIS A 42 -107.28 -29.23 -16.09
N GLY A 43 -107.02 -29.24 -17.41
CA GLY A 43 -107.42 -30.29 -18.35
C GLY A 43 -108.92 -30.32 -18.69
N THR A 44 -109.75 -29.53 -18.00
CA THR A 44 -111.19 -29.37 -18.27
C THR A 44 -111.71 -28.07 -17.68
N SER A 45 -112.68 -27.44 -18.35
CA SER A 45 -113.40 -26.27 -17.83
C SER A 45 -114.52 -26.64 -16.86
N ARG A 46 -114.97 -27.89 -16.86
CA ARG A 46 -116.16 -28.32 -16.11
C ARG A 46 -115.87 -28.35 -14.61
N GLY A 47 -116.61 -27.53 -13.86
CA GLY A 47 -116.49 -27.43 -12.39
C GLY A 47 -115.48 -26.37 -11.93
N TYR A 48 -114.52 -25.98 -12.78
CA TYR A 48 -113.50 -24.98 -12.45
C TYR A 48 -113.92 -23.55 -12.79
N ILE A 49 -114.82 -23.35 -13.76
CA ILE A 49 -115.37 -22.01 -14.10
C ILE A 49 -115.95 -21.32 -12.86
N GLY A 50 -116.76 -22.04 -12.08
CA GLY A 50 -117.40 -21.49 -10.88
C GLY A 50 -116.40 -21.11 -9.80
N SER A 51 -115.44 -21.99 -9.50
CA SER A 51 -114.40 -21.73 -8.50
C SER A 51 -113.46 -20.60 -8.92
N THR A 52 -113.12 -20.50 -10.21
CA THR A 52 -112.27 -19.41 -10.72
C THR A 52 -113.00 -18.07 -10.64
N VAL A 53 -114.31 -18.03 -10.95
CA VAL A 53 -115.11 -16.83 -10.77
C VAL A 53 -115.26 -16.44 -9.30
N GLU A 54 -115.40 -17.41 -8.39
CA GLU A 54 -115.38 -17.16 -6.94
C GLU A 54 -114.05 -16.55 -6.48
N GLN A 55 -112.92 -17.09 -6.95
CA GLN A 55 -111.58 -16.54 -6.67
C GLN A 55 -111.42 -15.12 -7.25
N LEU A 56 -111.91 -14.85 -8.46
CA LEU A 56 -111.88 -13.51 -9.05
C LEU A 56 -112.69 -12.49 -8.23
N ILE A 57 -113.85 -12.91 -7.71
CA ILE A 57 -114.65 -12.09 -6.79
C ILE A 57 -113.88 -11.85 -5.48
N GLU A 58 -113.23 -12.88 -4.93
CA GLU A 58 -112.45 -12.76 -3.70
C GLU A 58 -111.24 -11.82 -3.87
N ILE A 59 -110.53 -11.92 -5.00
CA ILE A 59 -109.43 -11.03 -5.38
C ILE A 59 -109.92 -9.59 -5.50
N TYR A 60 -111.07 -9.37 -6.16
CA TYR A 60 -111.68 -8.05 -6.28
C TYR A 60 -112.10 -7.48 -4.92
N LEU A 61 -112.64 -8.31 -4.02
CA LEU A 61 -113.03 -7.87 -2.68
C LEU A 61 -111.82 -7.52 -1.79
N GLN A 62 -110.72 -8.25 -1.92
CA GLN A 62 -109.47 -7.95 -1.21
C GLN A 62 -108.76 -6.73 -1.79
N ASN A 63 -108.96 -6.44 -3.08
CA ASN A 63 -108.32 -5.33 -3.78
C ASN A 63 -109.31 -4.59 -4.70
N PRO A 64 -110.29 -3.87 -4.12
CA PRO A 64 -111.39 -3.26 -4.86
C PRO A 64 -110.94 -2.16 -5.83
N ASP A 65 -109.75 -1.58 -5.62
CA ASP A 65 -109.18 -0.53 -6.46
C ASP A 65 -108.34 -1.08 -7.63
N ILE A 66 -108.19 -2.41 -7.76
CA ILE A 66 -107.52 -3.04 -8.90
C ILE A 66 -108.47 -3.07 -10.09
N THR A 67 -108.47 -1.96 -10.80
CA THR A 67 -109.10 -1.82 -12.11
C THR A 67 -108.09 -2.10 -13.22
N ALA A 68 -108.56 -2.46 -14.41
CA ALA A 68 -107.69 -2.65 -15.59
C ALA A 68 -106.79 -1.42 -15.86
N ASN A 69 -107.27 -0.22 -15.57
CA ASN A 69 -106.50 1.02 -15.69
C ASN A 69 -105.34 1.08 -14.69
N LYS A 70 -105.56 0.63 -13.44
CA LYS A 70 -104.51 0.54 -12.41
C LYS A 70 -103.44 -0.48 -12.82
N ILE A 71 -103.85 -1.64 -13.36
CA ILE A 71 -102.95 -2.68 -13.86
C ILE A 71 -102.08 -2.15 -15.02
N ASN A 72 -102.68 -1.46 -15.99
CA ASN A 72 -101.94 -0.88 -17.11
C ASN A 72 -100.96 0.21 -16.64
N SER A 73 -101.37 1.08 -15.71
CA SER A 73 -100.47 2.07 -15.09
C SER A 73 -99.28 1.42 -14.39
N ILE A 74 -99.50 0.34 -13.65
CA ILE A 74 -98.41 -0.40 -12.97
C ILE A 74 -97.47 -1.05 -13.99
N LEU A 75 -98.01 -1.57 -15.10
CA LEU A 75 -97.20 -2.12 -16.19
C LEU A 75 -96.33 -1.03 -16.85
N ASP A 76 -96.89 0.13 -17.12
CA ASP A 76 -96.17 1.28 -17.68
C ASP A 76 -95.10 1.78 -16.70
N ASP A 77 -95.43 1.90 -15.41
CA ASP A 77 -94.47 2.27 -14.36
C ASP A 77 -93.34 1.25 -14.23
N ASN A 78 -93.64 -0.05 -14.27
CA ASN A 78 -92.62 -1.10 -14.24
C ASN A 78 -91.70 -1.05 -15.47
N GLN A 79 -92.23 -0.76 -16.66
CA GLN A 79 -91.41 -0.56 -17.85
C GLN A 79 -90.53 0.69 -17.71
N ARG A 80 -91.08 1.78 -17.17
CA ARG A 80 -90.34 3.01 -16.92
C ARG A 80 -89.19 2.79 -15.94
N ILE A 81 -89.48 2.19 -14.79
CA ILE A 81 -88.49 1.84 -13.77
C ILE A 81 -87.41 0.93 -14.35
N LYS A 82 -87.78 -0.06 -15.17
CA LYS A 82 -86.81 -0.95 -15.83
C LYS A 82 -85.88 -0.20 -16.78
N ASN A 83 -86.38 0.78 -17.52
CA ASN A 83 -85.57 1.62 -18.40
C ASN A 83 -84.67 2.56 -17.59
N GLU A 84 -85.20 3.21 -16.54
CA GLU A 84 -84.43 4.07 -15.63
C GLU A 84 -83.28 3.29 -14.96
N LEU A 85 -83.54 2.05 -14.50
CA LEU A 85 -82.52 1.16 -13.96
C LEU A 85 -81.40 0.87 -14.97
N LYS A 86 -81.78 0.58 -16.22
CA LYS A 86 -80.82 0.27 -17.28
C LYS A 86 -79.96 1.49 -17.65
N GLU A 87 -80.55 2.68 -17.67
CA GLU A 87 -79.81 3.93 -17.90
C GLU A 87 -78.85 4.26 -16.75
N LEU A 88 -79.29 4.07 -15.49
CA LEU A 88 -78.44 4.26 -14.32
C LEU A 88 -77.26 3.27 -14.31
N GLU A 89 -77.49 2.00 -14.64
CA GLU A 89 -76.43 1.01 -14.77
C GLU A 89 -75.42 1.39 -15.86
N LEU A 90 -75.88 1.82 -17.03
CA LEU A 90 -75.02 2.28 -18.12
C LEU A 90 -74.18 3.50 -17.68
N SER A 91 -74.82 4.51 -17.09
CA SER A 91 -74.14 5.71 -16.62
C SER A 91 -73.08 5.41 -15.55
N ASN A 92 -73.40 4.54 -14.58
CA ASN A 92 -72.45 4.15 -13.53
C ASN A 92 -71.27 3.36 -14.12
N ASN A 93 -71.53 2.45 -15.07
CA ASN A 93 -70.48 1.70 -15.74
C ASN A 93 -69.56 2.61 -16.58
N ASP A 94 -70.12 3.61 -17.26
CA ASP A 94 -69.35 4.59 -18.04
C ASP A 94 -68.46 5.45 -17.13
N GLU A 95 -68.97 5.87 -15.97
CA GLU A 95 -68.19 6.61 -14.98
C GLU A 95 -67.04 5.77 -14.42
N GLN A 96 -67.32 4.52 -14.03
CA GLN A 96 -66.30 3.59 -13.56
C GLN A 96 -65.23 3.33 -14.63
N LEU A 97 -65.64 3.13 -15.89
CA LEU A 97 -64.73 2.91 -17.00
C LEU A 97 -63.85 4.14 -17.26
N SER A 98 -64.41 5.34 -17.17
CA SER A 98 -63.67 6.60 -17.30
C SER A 98 -62.62 6.77 -16.20
N ASN A 99 -62.99 6.46 -14.95
CA ASN A 99 -62.09 6.51 -13.80
C ASN A 99 -60.94 5.49 -13.93
N LEU A 100 -61.25 4.24 -14.29
CA LEU A 100 -60.25 3.20 -14.53
C LEU A 100 -59.30 3.56 -15.68
N LYS A 101 -59.81 4.15 -16.77
CA LYS A 101 -58.97 4.61 -17.88
C LYS A 101 -58.00 5.71 -17.43
N SER A 102 -58.46 6.64 -16.62
CA SER A 102 -57.62 7.72 -16.10
C SER A 102 -56.52 7.19 -15.18
N GLN A 103 -56.86 6.28 -14.27
CA GLN A 103 -55.89 5.62 -13.39
C GLN A 103 -54.85 4.79 -14.17
N ASN A 104 -55.30 4.02 -15.18
CA ASN A 104 -54.38 3.25 -16.02
C ASN A 104 -53.44 4.15 -16.80
N LYS A 105 -53.90 5.32 -17.25
CA LYS A 105 -53.05 6.29 -17.92
C LYS A 105 -51.98 6.83 -16.98
N GLU A 106 -52.37 7.24 -15.77
CA GLU A 106 -51.44 7.74 -14.75
C GLU A 106 -50.38 6.69 -14.38
N LEU A 107 -50.79 5.43 -14.16
CA LEU A 107 -49.86 4.32 -13.91
C LEU A 107 -48.92 4.07 -15.10
N THR A 108 -49.41 4.23 -16.33
CA THR A 108 -48.58 4.07 -17.54
C THR A 108 -47.54 5.17 -17.63
N ASP A 109 -47.92 6.42 -17.33
CA ASP A 109 -47.01 7.55 -17.31
C ASP A 109 -45.94 7.39 -16.20
N ASP A 110 -46.33 6.90 -15.03
CA ASP A 110 -45.42 6.55 -13.92
C ASP A 110 -44.44 5.43 -14.28
N ILE A 111 -44.90 4.40 -15.00
CA ILE A 111 -44.02 3.32 -15.49
C ILE A 111 -43.00 3.89 -16.47
N ASN A 112 -43.45 4.70 -17.44
CA ASN A 112 -42.58 5.31 -18.44
C ASN A 112 -41.51 6.20 -17.80
N THR A 113 -41.87 7.01 -16.79
CA THR A 113 -40.90 7.86 -16.08
C THR A 113 -39.91 7.06 -15.23
N LYS A 114 -40.33 5.93 -14.67
CA LYS A 114 -39.40 5.03 -13.96
C LYS A 114 -38.46 4.32 -14.93
N ASP A 115 -38.94 3.90 -16.09
CA ASP A 115 -38.13 3.25 -17.11
C ASP A 115 -37.06 4.19 -17.67
N THR A 116 -37.39 5.46 -17.93
CA THR A 116 -36.36 6.45 -18.31
C THR A 116 -35.31 6.60 -17.22
N LYS A 117 -35.73 6.64 -15.94
CA LYS A 117 -34.77 6.76 -14.84
C LYS A 117 -33.89 5.53 -14.68
N ILE A 118 -34.43 4.33 -14.89
CA ILE A 118 -33.67 3.08 -14.88
C ILE A 118 -32.59 3.12 -15.98
N ASN A 119 -32.95 3.55 -17.19
CA ASN A 119 -32.00 3.64 -18.30
C ASN A 119 -30.88 4.64 -18.03
N GLU A 120 -31.17 5.79 -17.40
CA GLU A 120 -30.15 6.75 -16.96
C GLU A 120 -29.17 6.11 -15.97
N LEU A 121 -29.68 5.42 -14.95
CA LEU A 121 -28.85 4.77 -13.93
C LEU A 121 -27.99 3.63 -14.51
N VAL A 122 -28.51 2.88 -15.48
CA VAL A 122 -27.74 1.86 -16.19
C VAL A 122 -26.58 2.49 -16.95
N ASN A 123 -26.81 3.59 -17.66
CA ASN A 123 -25.75 4.32 -18.36
C ASN A 123 -24.69 4.88 -17.40
N GLU A 124 -25.10 5.40 -16.25
CA GLU A 124 -24.18 5.86 -15.20
C GLU A 124 -23.33 4.70 -14.65
N LEU A 125 -23.93 3.54 -14.40
CA LEU A 125 -23.21 2.34 -13.96
C LEU A 125 -22.17 1.87 -14.99
N ASP A 126 -22.52 1.88 -16.28
CA ASP A 126 -21.59 1.52 -17.35
C ASP A 126 -20.41 2.49 -17.44
N ASN A 127 -20.67 3.79 -17.29
CA ASN A 127 -19.62 4.81 -17.21
C ASN A 127 -18.70 4.61 -15.99
N ILE A 128 -19.27 4.32 -14.82
CA ILE A 128 -18.47 4.03 -13.62
C ILE A 128 -17.60 2.78 -13.82
N ASN A 129 -18.16 1.72 -14.43
CA ASN A 129 -17.43 0.48 -14.70
C ASN A 129 -16.26 0.68 -15.68
N THR A 130 -16.43 1.54 -16.69
CA THR A 130 -15.33 1.87 -17.61
C THR A 130 -14.23 2.67 -16.90
N MET A 131 -14.59 3.68 -16.11
CA MET A 131 -13.63 4.43 -15.30
C MET A 131 -12.87 3.54 -14.31
N LEU A 132 -13.56 2.58 -13.67
CA LEU A 132 -12.95 1.65 -12.73
C LEU A 132 -11.88 0.78 -13.42
N LYS A 133 -12.16 0.24 -14.61
CA LYS A 133 -11.18 -0.51 -15.41
C LYS A 133 -9.95 0.32 -15.75
N GLU A 134 -10.13 1.59 -16.13
CA GLU A 134 -8.99 2.48 -16.42
C GLU A 134 -8.13 2.74 -15.18
N ILE A 135 -8.76 2.94 -14.02
CA ILE A 135 -8.07 3.14 -12.74
C ILE A 135 -7.28 1.89 -12.36
N GLU A 136 -7.87 0.71 -12.50
CA GLU A 136 -7.18 -0.56 -12.25
C GLU A 136 -5.96 -0.73 -13.15
N GLU A 137 -6.07 -0.39 -14.43
CA GLU A 137 -4.94 -0.47 -15.37
C GLU A 137 -3.84 0.54 -15.02
N LYS A 138 -4.20 1.77 -14.65
CA LYS A 138 -3.25 2.79 -14.17
C LYS A 138 -2.53 2.32 -12.90
N ASN A 139 -3.25 1.73 -11.96
CA ASN A 139 -2.68 1.18 -10.72
C ASN A 139 -1.71 0.04 -11.01
N ARG A 140 -2.05 -0.88 -11.93
CA ARG A 140 -1.12 -1.95 -12.36
C ARG A 140 0.16 -1.39 -12.97
N LYS A 141 0.05 -0.38 -13.85
CA LYS A 141 1.21 0.29 -14.45
C LYS A 141 2.09 0.98 -13.41
N LEU A 142 1.49 1.70 -12.47
CA LEU A 142 2.21 2.35 -11.37
C LEU A 142 2.92 1.32 -10.46
N HIS A 143 2.24 0.24 -10.12
CA HIS A 143 2.81 -0.83 -9.30
C HIS A 143 4.05 -1.45 -9.96
N ASN A 144 3.97 -1.78 -11.26
CA ASN A 144 5.10 -2.31 -12.00
C ASN A 144 6.28 -1.33 -12.05
N LYS A 145 5.99 -0.05 -12.29
CA LYS A 145 7.02 1.01 -12.27
C LYS A 145 7.69 1.14 -10.90
N ASN A 146 6.94 0.98 -9.81
CA ASN A 146 7.50 1.01 -8.47
C ASN A 146 8.46 -0.17 -8.23
N ILE A 147 8.08 -1.38 -8.65
CA ILE A 147 8.95 -2.56 -8.58
C ILE A 147 10.25 -2.35 -9.38
N GLU A 148 10.16 -1.76 -10.57
CA GLU A 148 11.35 -1.44 -11.38
C GLU A 148 12.27 -0.42 -10.69
N LEU A 149 11.69 0.63 -10.09
CA LEU A 149 12.45 1.62 -9.34
C LEU A 149 13.11 1.03 -8.09
N GLU A 150 12.42 0.17 -7.36
CA GLU A 150 12.99 -0.56 -6.21
C GLU A 150 14.18 -1.42 -6.62
N LYS A 151 14.06 -2.18 -7.73
CA LYS A 151 15.18 -2.95 -8.28
C LYS A 151 16.37 -2.06 -8.65
N LYS A 152 16.11 -0.93 -9.31
CA LYS A 152 17.15 0.03 -9.70
C LYS A 152 17.84 0.65 -8.48
N ASN A 153 17.09 0.96 -7.43
CA ASN A 153 17.64 1.47 -6.18
C ASN A 153 18.54 0.43 -5.50
N LEU A 154 18.12 -0.84 -5.46
CA LEU A 154 18.96 -1.92 -4.92
C LEU A 154 20.26 -2.07 -5.71
N GLU A 155 20.18 -2.02 -7.05
CA GLU A 155 21.36 -2.08 -7.92
C GLU A 155 22.31 -0.88 -7.68
N LEU A 156 21.78 0.34 -7.62
CA LEU A 156 22.57 1.54 -7.35
C LEU A 156 23.23 1.50 -5.97
N ASN A 157 22.51 1.06 -4.94
CA ASN A 157 23.07 0.90 -3.61
C ASN A 157 24.24 -0.10 -3.60
N SER A 158 24.08 -1.24 -4.28
CA SER A 158 25.18 -2.22 -4.41
C SER A 158 26.39 -1.65 -5.15
N LYS A 159 26.16 -0.82 -6.18
CA LYS A 159 27.20 -0.13 -6.94
C LYS A 159 27.92 0.95 -6.14
N LEU A 160 27.25 1.59 -5.18
CA LEU A 160 27.85 2.59 -4.28
C LEU A 160 28.70 1.95 -3.17
N GLU A 161 28.31 0.76 -2.72
CA GLU A 161 29.00 0.09 -1.62
C GLU A 161 30.45 -0.28 -1.95
N TYR A 162 30.74 -0.68 -3.20
CA TYR A 162 32.09 -1.06 -3.61
C TYR A 162 33.08 0.13 -3.59
N PRO A 163 32.80 1.27 -4.27
CA PRO A 163 33.66 2.46 -4.18
C PRO A 163 33.80 2.99 -2.76
N GLU A 164 32.77 2.93 -1.91
CA GLU A 164 32.89 3.36 -0.52
C GLU A 164 33.87 2.50 0.27
N ARG A 165 33.82 1.16 0.10
CA ARG A 165 34.78 0.24 0.72
C ARG A 165 36.19 0.47 0.19
N GLU A 166 36.33 0.66 -1.12
CA GLU A 166 37.62 0.93 -1.77
C GLU A 166 38.23 2.25 -1.28
N ASN A 167 37.44 3.31 -1.18
CA ASN A 167 37.90 4.61 -0.71
C ASN A 167 38.33 4.56 0.77
N LYS A 168 37.60 3.82 1.62
CA LYS A 168 38.02 3.55 3.01
C LYS A 168 39.35 2.80 3.08
N LEU A 169 39.56 1.81 2.20
CA LEU A 169 40.82 1.08 2.13
C LEU A 169 41.97 1.98 1.66
N LEU A 170 41.73 2.78 0.63
CA LEU A 170 42.71 3.72 0.09
C LEU A 170 43.11 4.77 1.12
N GLN A 171 42.15 5.29 1.91
CA GLN A 171 42.42 6.23 2.99
C GLN A 171 43.32 5.62 4.08
N LYS A 172 43.07 4.37 4.47
CA LYS A 172 43.93 3.64 5.42
C LYS A 172 45.35 3.46 4.87
N ASN A 173 45.46 3.08 3.59
CA ASN A 173 46.77 2.91 2.94
C ASN A 173 47.54 4.25 2.88
N TYR A 174 46.85 5.35 2.61
CA TYR A 174 47.46 6.69 2.60
C TYR A 174 47.99 7.08 3.98
N GLN A 175 47.23 6.83 5.04
CA GLN A 175 47.65 7.09 6.42
C GLN A 175 48.91 6.29 6.79
N GLN A 176 48.94 4.99 6.45
CA GLN A 176 50.10 4.13 6.67
C GLN A 176 51.33 4.62 5.90
N LEU A 177 51.13 5.07 4.65
CA LEU A 177 52.23 5.60 3.84
C LEU A 177 52.76 6.92 4.43
N GLU A 178 51.89 7.78 4.93
CA GLU A 178 52.28 9.04 5.58
C GLU A 178 53.11 8.79 6.85
N GLU A 179 52.72 7.81 7.68
CA GLU A 179 53.48 7.38 8.85
C GLU A 179 54.86 6.83 8.46
N THR A 180 54.90 5.97 7.44
CA THR A 180 56.16 5.41 6.92
C THR A 180 57.09 6.50 6.42
N TYR A 181 56.55 7.50 5.70
CA TYR A 181 57.33 8.64 5.23
C TYR A 181 57.89 9.49 6.39
N LYS A 182 57.09 9.73 7.44
CA LYS A 182 57.57 10.42 8.64
C LYS A 182 58.71 9.66 9.31
N GLN A 183 58.59 8.34 9.45
CA GLN A 183 59.64 7.51 10.02
C GLN A 183 60.93 7.58 9.19
N LEU A 184 60.84 7.39 7.88
CA LEU A 184 62.00 7.49 6.99
C LEU A 184 62.69 8.85 7.05
N LYS A 185 61.91 9.93 7.22
CA LYS A 185 62.46 11.28 7.37
C LYS A 185 63.27 11.43 8.66
N GLU A 186 62.79 10.87 9.78
CA GLU A 186 63.53 10.88 11.04
C GLU A 186 64.76 9.96 10.99
N ASP A 187 64.64 8.77 10.40
CA ASP A 187 65.78 7.86 10.19
C ASP A 187 66.89 8.54 9.38
N ASN A 188 66.52 9.27 8.31
CA ASN A 188 67.49 10.00 7.49
C ASN A 188 68.18 11.13 8.27
N LYS A 189 67.46 11.86 9.14
CA LYS A 189 68.09 12.83 10.05
C LYS A 189 69.09 12.15 10.99
N SER A 190 68.72 11.01 11.56
CA SER A 190 69.57 10.23 12.46
C SER A 190 70.85 9.77 11.76
N ILE A 191 70.73 9.22 10.54
CA ILE A 191 71.86 8.79 9.72
C ILE A 191 72.80 9.96 9.42
N ASN A 192 72.27 11.13 9.06
CA ASN A 192 73.09 12.31 8.80
C ASN A 192 73.86 12.76 10.04
N ALA A 193 73.23 12.75 11.22
CA ALA A 193 73.91 13.05 12.48
C ALA A 193 75.03 12.03 12.79
N MET A 194 74.78 10.74 12.57
CA MET A 194 75.82 9.70 12.72
C MET A 194 76.99 9.93 11.76
N PHE A 195 76.70 10.32 10.51
CA PHE A 195 77.73 10.60 9.52
C PHE A 195 78.60 11.80 9.91
N GLU A 196 78.02 12.85 10.49
CA GLU A 196 78.78 13.98 11.04
C GLU A 196 79.68 13.55 12.20
N THR A 197 79.17 12.75 13.14
CA THR A 197 79.96 12.22 14.25
C THR A 197 81.15 11.40 13.77
N ILE A 198 80.93 10.44 12.86
CA ILE A 198 82.00 9.60 12.30
C ILE A 198 83.05 10.47 11.58
N ASN A 199 82.63 11.48 10.84
CA ASN A 199 83.57 12.39 10.17
C ASN A 199 84.43 13.17 11.17
N ASN A 200 83.85 13.59 12.29
CA ASN A 200 84.59 14.29 13.34
C ASN A 200 85.58 13.35 14.06
N GLU A 201 85.16 12.12 14.37
CA GLU A 201 86.03 11.09 14.93
C GLU A 201 87.19 10.75 14.00
N LEU A 202 86.93 10.60 12.69
CA LEU A 202 87.96 10.36 11.69
C LEU A 202 88.98 11.49 11.63
N LYS A 203 88.52 12.76 11.65
CA LYS A 203 89.40 13.93 11.71
C LYS A 203 90.25 13.93 12.98
N GLN A 204 89.67 13.54 14.11
CA GLN A 204 90.40 13.45 15.37
C GLN A 204 91.47 12.35 15.32
N GLN A 205 91.13 11.14 14.87
CA GLN A 205 92.10 10.05 14.69
C GLN A 205 93.24 10.43 13.74
N GLN A 206 92.95 11.18 12.68
CA GLN A 206 93.98 11.69 11.77
C GLN A 206 94.95 12.65 12.47
N LYS A 207 94.44 13.53 13.35
CA LYS A 207 95.29 14.41 14.17
C LYS A 207 96.14 13.59 15.14
N ASP A 208 95.52 12.67 15.87
CA ASP A 208 96.22 11.83 16.86
C ASP A 208 97.33 11.00 16.19
N THR A 209 97.06 10.47 14.98
CA THR A 209 98.06 9.76 14.18
C THR A 209 99.23 10.66 13.78
N ARG A 210 98.97 11.93 13.43
CA ARG A 210 100.04 12.89 13.11
C ARG A 210 100.88 13.22 14.34
N THR A 211 100.24 13.43 15.49
CA THR A 211 100.92 13.67 16.76
C THR A 211 101.80 12.49 17.14
N ALA A 212 101.25 11.27 17.14
CA ALA A 212 102.00 10.05 17.44
C ALA A 212 103.20 9.84 16.50
N ARG A 213 103.06 10.17 15.21
CA ARG A 213 104.19 10.15 14.26
C ARG A 213 105.28 11.16 14.62
N SER A 214 104.89 12.36 15.04
CA SER A 214 105.83 13.40 15.49
C SER A 214 106.56 12.96 16.75
N ASP A 215 105.82 12.45 17.74
CA ASP A 215 106.38 11.95 18.99
C ASP A 215 107.36 10.80 18.73
N TYR A 216 106.98 9.87 17.86
CA TYR A 216 107.87 8.78 17.42
C TYR A 216 109.17 9.32 16.82
N LYS A 217 109.10 10.33 15.95
CA LYS A 217 110.30 10.96 15.37
C LYS A 217 111.19 11.59 16.45
N HIS A 218 110.61 12.30 17.41
CA HIS A 218 111.35 12.87 18.53
C HIS A 218 112.00 11.82 19.41
N ILE A 219 111.31 10.71 19.71
CA ILE A 219 111.87 9.59 20.45
C ILE A 219 113.06 9.01 19.69
N VAL A 220 112.95 8.76 18.39
CA VAL A 220 114.05 8.27 17.55
C VAL A 220 115.25 9.22 17.56
N GLU A 221 115.02 10.53 17.44
CA GLU A 221 116.10 11.54 17.53
C GLU A 221 116.79 11.51 18.90
N THR A 222 116.02 11.35 19.97
CA THR A 222 116.52 11.28 21.35
C THR A 222 117.34 10.02 21.59
N LEU A 223 116.86 8.86 21.11
CA LEU A 223 117.58 7.59 21.15
C LEU A 223 118.90 7.68 20.37
N ASN A 224 118.90 8.34 19.20
CA ASN A 224 120.13 8.55 18.43
C ASN A 224 121.15 9.44 19.17
N LYS A 225 120.69 10.49 19.87
CA LYS A 225 121.58 11.31 20.71
C LYS A 225 122.14 10.50 21.87
N LEU A 226 121.29 9.79 22.60
CA LEU A 226 121.71 8.95 23.72
C LEU A 226 122.69 7.85 23.28
N GLN A 227 122.49 7.27 22.09
CA GLN A 227 123.42 6.31 21.51
C GLN A 227 124.79 6.93 21.22
N LYS A 228 124.84 8.18 20.72
CA LYS A 228 126.11 8.89 20.51
C LYS A 228 126.81 9.19 21.83
N GLU A 229 126.08 9.69 22.82
CA GLU A 229 126.61 9.94 24.17
C GLU A 229 127.15 8.65 24.81
N TYR A 230 126.41 7.54 24.69
CA TYR A 230 126.86 6.23 25.13
C TYR A 230 128.16 5.80 24.44
N ASN A 231 128.25 5.95 23.11
CA ASN A 231 129.45 5.62 22.36
C ASN A 231 130.66 6.50 22.77
N ASN A 232 130.43 7.79 23.02
CA ASN A 232 131.46 8.71 23.51
C ASN A 232 131.97 8.28 24.88
N LEU A 233 131.06 8.09 25.85
CA LEU A 233 131.40 7.59 27.19
C LEU A 233 132.13 6.23 27.12
N GLN A 234 131.72 5.36 26.20
CA GLN A 234 132.40 4.09 25.99
C GLN A 234 133.84 4.27 25.49
N ASN A 235 134.09 5.25 24.62
CA ASN A 235 135.43 5.57 24.14
C ASN A 235 136.27 6.25 25.22
N GLU A 236 135.73 7.25 25.93
CA GLU A 236 136.39 7.86 27.10
C GLU A 236 136.77 6.79 28.14
N ASN A 237 135.87 5.85 28.43
CA ASN A 237 136.16 4.73 29.34
C ASN A 237 137.28 3.83 28.79
N LYS A 238 137.36 3.58 27.48
CA LYS A 238 138.51 2.87 26.88
C LYS A 238 139.80 3.67 27.06
N GLU A 239 139.79 4.98 26.85
CA GLU A 239 140.94 5.86 27.07
C GLU A 239 141.40 5.82 28.53
N TYR A 240 140.48 6.02 29.49
CA TYR A 240 140.77 5.87 30.92
C TYR A 240 141.36 4.49 31.25
N ARG A 241 140.89 3.41 30.61
CA ARG A 241 141.46 2.06 30.80
C ARG A 241 142.88 1.94 30.26
N VAL A 242 143.20 2.56 29.12
CA VAL A 242 144.55 2.60 28.55
C VAL A 242 145.47 3.37 29.50
N ILE A 243 145.08 4.60 29.88
CA ILE A 243 145.81 5.44 30.83
C ILE A 243 146.06 4.69 32.15
N PHE A 244 145.04 4.05 32.70
CA PHE A 244 145.18 3.27 33.94
C PHE A 244 146.13 2.07 33.78
N ALA A 245 146.15 1.42 32.61
CA ALA A 245 147.09 0.37 32.30
C ALA A 245 148.53 0.90 32.16
N GLU A 246 148.73 2.08 31.58
CA GLU A 246 150.03 2.76 31.50
C GLU A 246 150.54 3.11 32.91
N ILE A 247 149.71 3.75 33.75
CA ILE A 247 150.07 4.01 35.16
C ILE A 247 150.48 2.71 35.84
N LYS A 248 149.71 1.62 35.68
CA LYS A 248 150.02 0.32 36.30
C LYS A 248 151.38 -0.25 35.88
N LYS A 249 151.86 0.04 34.67
CA LYS A 249 153.16 -0.39 34.16
C LYS A 249 154.32 0.50 34.61
N MET A 250 154.06 1.75 35.01
CA MET A 250 155.08 2.64 35.59
C MET A 250 155.64 2.07 36.89
N SER A 251 156.92 2.29 37.13
CA SER A 251 157.61 1.95 38.38
C SER A 251 157.16 2.86 39.54
N LEU A 252 157.36 2.39 40.78
CA LEU A 252 156.98 3.15 41.98
C LEU A 252 157.66 4.54 42.03
N LYS A 253 158.89 4.63 41.52
CA LYS A 253 159.67 5.87 41.45
C LYS A 253 159.00 6.90 40.54
N GLU A 254 158.63 6.52 39.32
CA GLU A 254 158.00 7.42 38.33
C GLU A 254 156.65 7.97 38.85
N ARG A 255 155.88 7.15 39.58
CA ARG A 255 154.61 7.62 40.20
C ARG A 255 154.82 8.59 41.38
N ILE A 256 155.83 8.35 42.23
CA ILE A 256 156.12 9.18 43.41
C ILE A 256 156.68 10.56 43.01
N PHE A 257 157.46 10.63 41.93
CA PHE A 257 158.03 11.89 41.43
C PHE A 257 157.11 12.68 40.46
N GLY A 258 155.92 12.17 40.16
CA GLY A 258 154.91 12.91 39.39
C GLY A 258 155.09 12.92 37.88
N GLU A 259 155.88 11.99 37.31
CA GLU A 259 156.14 11.87 35.87
C GLU A 259 155.00 11.12 35.15
N TYR A 260 153.77 11.60 35.31
CA TYR A 260 152.62 11.00 34.63
C TYR A 260 152.64 11.29 33.12
N PRO A 261 152.10 10.36 32.28
CA PRO A 261 151.77 10.61 30.88
C PRO A 261 151.05 11.95 30.70
N ASP A 262 151.35 12.66 29.61
CA ASP A 262 150.84 14.03 29.38
C ASP A 262 149.30 14.08 29.37
N ASP A 263 148.64 13.02 28.91
CA ASP A 263 147.18 12.86 28.91
C ASP A 263 146.56 12.90 30.32
N ILE A 264 147.31 12.54 31.37
CA ILE A 264 146.85 12.66 32.78
C ILE A 264 147.01 14.08 33.30
N LYS A 265 148.03 14.81 32.84
CA LYS A 265 148.25 16.21 33.26
C LYS A 265 147.12 17.10 32.78
N GLU A 266 146.58 16.84 31.59
CA GLU A 266 145.41 17.54 31.04
C GLU A 266 144.13 17.29 31.85
N LEU A 267 143.92 16.06 32.34
CA LEU A 267 142.79 15.72 33.23
C LEU A 267 142.88 16.38 34.62
N THR A 268 144.09 16.63 35.12
CA THR A 268 144.31 17.34 36.40
C THR A 268 144.32 18.87 36.28
N SER A 269 144.49 19.40 35.07
CA SER A 269 144.56 20.85 34.79
C SER A 269 143.21 21.44 34.39
N GLY A 270 142.20 20.61 34.14
CA GLY A 270 140.80 21.00 33.92
C GLY A 270 139.99 21.04 35.22
N LYS A 271 140.19 22.09 36.03
CA LYS A 271 139.21 22.59 37.01
C LYS A 271 139.01 24.08 36.80
#